data_AF-A0A061S7E1-F1
#
_entry.id   AF-A0A061S7E1-F1
#
_cell.length_a   1.000
_cell.length_b   1.000
_cell.length_c   1.000
_cell.angle_alpha   90.00
_cell.angle_beta   90.00
_cell.angle_gamma   90.00
#
_symmetry.space_group_name_H-M   'P 1'
#
loop_
_entity.id
_entity.type
_entity.pdbx_description
1 polymer ?
#
loop_
_entity_poly.entity_id
_entity_poly.type
_entity_poly.pdbx_seq_one_letter_code
_entity_poly.pdbx_strand_id
1 'polypeptide(L)' 'MANLDQLQELYLEDNCLASLPEELEGCKSLRKLFINGNPDLAACPMIERMRETSRLP' A
#
# COMPACT_ATOMS: atom_id res chain seq x y z
N MET A 1 -9.74 -14.66 -3.68
CA MET A 1 -9.06 -13.98 -2.56
C MET A 1 -7.58 -14.24 -2.72
N ALA A 2 -6.85 -13.28 -3.31
CA ALA A 2 -5.41 -13.43 -3.51
C ALA A 2 -4.74 -13.26 -2.15
N ASN A 3 -4.08 -14.31 -1.65
CA ASN A 3 -3.33 -14.21 -0.41
C ASN A 3 -1.96 -13.60 -0.74
N LEU A 4 -1.78 -12.32 -0.40
CA LEU A 4 -0.56 -11.56 -0.64
C LEU A 4 0.38 -11.58 0.57
N ASP A 5 0.24 -12.57 1.46
CA ASP A 5 1.08 -12.77 2.65
C ASP A 5 2.59 -12.80 2.36
N GLN A 6 3.01 -13.12 1.13
CA GLN A 6 4.41 -13.17 0.72
C GLN A 6 4.86 -11.95 -0.10
N LEU A 7 3.96 -11.00 -0.37
CA LEU A 7 4.29 -9.80 -1.13
C LEU A 7 5.19 -8.90 -0.29
N GLN A 8 6.41 -8.64 -0.79
CA GLN A 8 7.41 -7.83 -0.09
C GLN A 8 7.56 -6.43 -0.68
N GLU A 9 7.36 -6.31 -1.99
CA GLU A 9 7.50 -5.05 -2.71
C GLU A 9 6.33 -4.90 -3.68
N LEU A 10 5.70 -3.72 -3.67
CA LEU A 10 4.62 -3.37 -4.57
C LEU A 10 4.91 -2.02 -5.23
N TYR A 11 4.89 -2.00 -6.56
CA TYR A 11 5.17 -0.84 -7.39
C TYR A 11 3.89 -0.46 -8.14
N LEU A 12 3.38 0.73 -7.87
CA LEU A 12 2.15 1.27 -8.46
C LEU A 12 2.36 2.71 -8.96
N GLU A 13 3.61 3.13 -9.11
CA GLU A 13 3.95 4.50 -9.47
C GLU A 13 3.33 4.94 -10.80
N ASP A 14 3.09 6.24 -10.95
CA ASP A 14 2.60 6.88 -12.19
C ASP A 14 1.28 6.30 -12.71
N ASN A 15 0.34 6.06 -11.79
CA ASN A 15 -1.02 5.62 -12.11
C ASN A 15 -2.06 6.64 -11.60
N CYS A 16 -3.31 6.48 -12.03
CA CYS A 16 -4.44 7.27 -11.54
C CYS A 16 -5.32 6.46 -10.58
N LEU A 17 -4.71 5.72 -9.66
CA LEU A 17 -5.46 4.96 -8.65
C LEU A 17 -6.06 5.92 -7.62
N ALA A 18 -7.33 5.72 -7.30
CA ALA A 18 -8.02 6.44 -6.23
C ALA A 18 -8.06 5.65 -4.91
N SER A 19 -7.95 4.33 -4.98
CA SER A 19 -7.98 3.44 -3.83
C SER A 19 -7.19 2.17 -4.09
N LEU A 20 -6.85 1.48 -3.00
CA LEU A 20 -6.32 0.12 -3.03
C LEU A 20 -7.27 -0.81 -2.25
N PRO A 21 -7.27 -2.10 -2.59
CA PRO A 21 -8.02 -3.11 -1.85
C PRO A 21 -7.64 -3.13 -0.36
N GLU A 22 -8.63 -3.34 0.52
CA GLU A 22 -8.39 -3.43 1.98
C GLU A 22 -7.49 -4.62 2.34
N GLU A 23 -7.47 -5.65 1.50
CA GLU A 23 -6.59 -6.81 1.64
C GLU A 23 -5.10 -6.43 1.62
N LEU A 24 -4.74 -5.26 1.07
CA LEU A 24 -3.37 -4.76 1.12
C LEU A 24 -2.94 -4.34 2.53
N GLU A 25 -3.88 -3.99 3.43
CA GLU A 25 -3.59 -3.76 4.86
C GLU A 25 -3.06 -5.04 5.53
N GLY A 26 -3.57 -6.19 5.09
CA GLY A 26 -3.24 -7.49 5.64
C GLY A 26 -1.89 -8.03 5.21
N CYS A 27 -1.20 -7.37 4.27
CA CYS A 27 0.08 -7.82 3.72
C CYS A 27 1.23 -7.59 4.71
N LYS A 28 1.34 -8.44 5.73
CA LYS A 28 2.34 -8.33 6.81
C LYS A 28 3.80 -8.41 6.33
N SER A 29 4.04 -9.02 5.16
CA SER A 29 5.39 -9.11 4.59
C SER A 29 5.77 -7.92 3.72
N LEU A 30 4.85 -6.97 3.47
CA LEU A 30 5.11 -5.83 2.59
C LEU A 30 6.07 -4.86 3.26
N ARG A 31 7.24 -4.67 2.63
CA ARG A 31 8.32 -3.80 3.12
C ARG A 31 8.48 -2.54 2.29
N LYS A 32 8.10 -2.60 1.00
CA LYS A 32 8.20 -1.46 0.08
C LYS A 32 6.90 -1.28 -0.67
N LEU A 33 6.37 -0.07 -0.61
CA LEU A 33 5.20 0.35 -1.34
C LEU A 33 5.52 1.67 -2.06
N PHE A 34 5.58 1.60 -3.38
CA PHE A 34 5.83 2.77 -4.23
C PHE A 34 4.51 3.18 -4.90
N ILE A 35 3.99 4.34 -4.52
CA ILE A 35 2.69 4.87 -5.00
C ILE A 35 2.80 6.29 -5.55
N ASN A 36 4.03 6.77 -5.79
CA ASN A 36 4.28 8.10 -6.34
C ASN A 36 3.50 8.28 -7.65
N GLY A 37 3.07 9.50 -7.95
CA GLY A 37 2.28 9.74 -9.16
C GLY A 37 0.82 9.27 -9.09
N ASN A 38 0.32 8.77 -7.95
CA ASN A 38 -1.11 8.55 -7.70
C ASN A 38 -1.67 9.61 -6.73
N PRO A 39 -2.15 10.77 -7.25
CA PRO A 39 -2.54 11.90 -6.40
C PRO A 39 -3.71 11.59 -5.47
N ASP A 40 -4.72 10.86 -5.96
CA ASP A 40 -5.91 10.51 -5.18
C ASP A 40 -5.62 9.42 -4.15
N LEU A 41 -4.82 8.43 -4.51
CA LEU A 41 -4.39 7.37 -3.58
C LEU A 41 -3.52 7.90 -2.45
N ALA A 42 -2.64 8.87 -2.72
CA ALA A 42 -1.76 9.45 -1.70
C ALA A 42 -2.54 10.14 -0.57
N ALA A 43 -3.76 10.62 -0.85
CA ALA A 43 -4.67 11.22 0.13
C ALA A 43 -5.57 10.19 0.84
N CYS A 44 -5.51 8.91 0.45
CA CYS A 44 -6.37 7.86 1.00
C CYS A 44 -5.93 7.51 2.45
N PRO A 45 -6.86 7.48 3.43
CA PRO A 45 -6.54 7.18 4.83
C PRO A 45 -5.91 5.80 5.04
N MET A 46 -6.15 4.88 4.11
CA MET A 46 -5.51 3.57 4.07
C MET A 46 -3.98 3.68 4.00
N ILE A 47 -3.46 4.56 3.12
CA ILE A 47 -2.03 4.75 2.94
C ILE A 47 -1.38 5.32 4.21
N GLU A 48 -2.07 6.25 4.88
CA GLU A 48 -1.60 6.79 6.16
C GLU A 48 -1.51 5.70 7.24
N ARG A 49 -2.51 4.82 7.34
CA ARG A 49 -2.46 3.66 8.26
C ARG A 49 -1.31 2.71 7.93
N MET A 50 -1.04 2.44 6.65
CA MET A 50 0.09 1.59 6.23
C MET A 50 1.45 2.23 6.52
N ARG A 51 1.55 3.57 6.48
CA ARG A 51 2.76 4.30 6.88
C ARG A 51 3.00 4.22 8.38
N GLU A 52 1.94 4.23 9.19
CA GLU A 52 2.01 4.05 10.64
C GLU A 52 2.48 2.65 11.04
N THR A 53 1.97 1.60 10.38
CA THR A 53 2.37 0.21 10.65
C THR A 53 3.80 -0.09 10.20
N SER A 54 4.28 0.56 9.15
CA SER A 54 5.68 0.47 8.69
C SER A 54 6.67 1.22 9.58
N ARG A 55 6.19 2.05 10.52
CA ARG A 55 7.00 2.84 11.47
C ARG A 55 7.18 2.18 12.84
N LEU A 56 6.50 1.06 13.11
CA LEU A 56 6.70 0.30 14.33
C LEU A 56 7.98 -0.56 14.20
N PRO A 57 8.87 -0.54 15.21
CA PRO A 57 10.18 -1.20 15.17
C PRO A 57 10.11 -2.73 15.08
#